data_AF-A0A8T4ZTY7-F1
#
_entry.id   AF-A0A8T4ZTY7-F1
#
_cell.length_a   1.000
_cell.length_b   1.000
_cell.length_c   1.000
_cell.angle_alpha   90.00
_cell.angle_beta   90.00
_cell.angle_gamma   90.00
#
_symmetry.space_group_name_H-M   'P 1'
#
loop_
_entity.id
_entity.type
_entity.pdbx_description
1 polymer ?
#
loop_
_entity_poly.entity_id
_entity_poly.type
_entity_poly.pdbx_seq_one_letter_code
_entity_poly.pdbx_strand_id
1 'polypeptide(L)'
;PYPEEINIKEKEFLEGNGFKVTRIEGLPSPMGISIHRPEEAYRLARKVDSEENDGIFISCTNFRTLEIIEILDTGKPVVTSNQATFWKALRMIGVRAKIQGFGRLLRDY
;
A
#
# COMPACT_ATOMS: atom_id res chain seq x y z
N PRO A 1 -1.33 -6.20 5.92
CA PRO A 1 -2.27 -6.49 7.05
C PRO A 1 -2.26 -7.96 7.44
N TYR A 2 -1.12 -8.64 7.26
CA TYR A 2 -1.06 -10.08 7.38
C TYR A 2 -0.36 -10.49 8.67
N PRO A 3 -0.55 -11.74 9.13
CA PRO A 3 0.30 -12.32 10.15
C PRO A 3 1.75 -12.47 9.65
N GLU A 4 2.67 -12.65 10.60
CA GLU A 4 4.12 -12.64 10.36
C GLU A 4 4.56 -13.60 9.24
N GLU A 5 4.02 -14.81 9.20
CA GLU A 5 4.37 -15.82 8.19
C GLU A 5 4.11 -15.35 6.75
N ILE A 6 3.07 -14.54 6.55
CA ILE A 6 2.73 -13.98 5.23
C ILE A 6 3.57 -12.73 4.96
N ASN A 7 3.84 -11.91 5.99
CA ASN A 7 4.76 -10.78 5.85
C ASN A 7 6.16 -11.24 5.40
N ILE A 8 6.67 -12.36 5.93
CA ILE A 8 7.95 -12.95 5.51
C ILE A 8 7.93 -13.26 4.00
N LYS A 9 6.88 -13.94 3.52
CA LYS A 9 6.75 -14.27 2.09
C LYS A 9 6.60 -13.02 1.21
N GLU A 10 5.88 -12.01 1.70
CA GLU A 10 5.73 -10.73 1.01
C GLU A 10 7.06 -9.99 0.91
N LYS A 11 7.85 -10.00 1.99
CA LYS A 11 9.21 -9.46 2.00
C LYS A 11 10.10 -10.17 0.99
N GLU A 12 10.15 -11.51 1.02
CA GLU A 12 10.92 -12.31 0.07
C GLU A 12 10.53 -12.01 -1.38
N PHE A 13 9.23 -11.89 -1.65
CA PHE A 13 8.73 -11.54 -2.98
C PHE A 13 9.21 -10.14 -3.43
N LEU A 14 9.06 -9.12 -2.58
CA LEU A 14 9.50 -7.76 -2.92
C LEU A 14 11.01 -7.68 -3.11
N GLU A 15 11.78 -8.33 -2.24
CA GLU A 15 13.24 -8.38 -2.33
C GLU A 15 13.72 -9.14 -3.57
N GLY A 16 13.04 -10.24 -3.92
CA GLY A 16 13.28 -10.96 -5.17
C GLY A 16 12.98 -10.16 -6.43
N ASN A 17 12.18 -9.09 -6.33
CA ASN A 17 11.88 -8.16 -7.43
C ASN A 17 12.73 -6.88 -7.38
N GLY A 18 13.82 -6.86 -6.59
CA GLY A 18 14.80 -5.77 -6.58
C GLY A 18 14.45 -4.61 -5.64
N PHE A 19 13.45 -4.75 -4.78
CA PHE A 19 13.19 -3.78 -3.71
C PHE A 19 14.00 -4.14 -2.45
N LYS A 20 14.24 -3.17 -1.58
CA LYS A 20 14.77 -3.42 -0.23
C LYS A 20 13.66 -3.15 0.79
N VAL A 21 13.27 -4.17 1.56
CA VAL A 21 12.23 -4.01 2.59
C VAL A 21 12.88 -3.62 3.91
N THR A 22 12.86 -2.33 4.24
CA THR A 22 13.48 -1.80 5.46
C THR A 22 12.65 -2.07 6.72
N ARG A 23 11.32 -2.01 6.61
CA ARG A 23 10.37 -2.30 7.69
C ARG A 23 9.11 -2.96 7.13
N ILE A 24 8.51 -3.86 7.93
CA ILE A 24 7.25 -4.50 7.60
C ILE A 24 6.42 -4.66 8.88
N GLU A 25 5.15 -4.30 8.80
CA GLU A 25 4.21 -4.36 9.93
C GLU A 25 2.92 -5.05 9.49
N GLY A 26 2.43 -5.92 10.37
CA GLY A 26 1.27 -6.77 10.13
C GLY A 26 0.12 -6.53 11.09
N LEU A 27 -0.98 -7.25 10.86
CA LEU A 27 -2.01 -7.45 11.87
C LEU A 27 -1.89 -8.88 12.40
N PRO A 28 -2.19 -9.11 13.69
CA PRO A 28 -2.00 -10.42 14.30
C PRO A 28 -2.92 -11.52 13.72
N SER A 29 -4.03 -11.14 13.06
CA SER A 29 -4.97 -12.08 12.46
C SER A 29 -5.31 -11.68 11.02
N PRO A 30 -5.32 -12.62 10.07
CA PRO A 30 -5.80 -12.38 8.71
C PRO A 30 -7.33 -12.41 8.59
N MET A 31 -8.05 -12.79 9.66
CA MET A 31 -9.51 -12.85 9.64
C MET A 31 -10.11 -11.46 9.86
N GLY A 32 -11.11 -11.11 9.04
CA GLY A 32 -11.84 -9.86 9.20
C GLY A 32 -11.06 -8.61 8.78
N ILE A 33 -10.10 -8.71 7.85
CA ILE A 33 -9.34 -7.55 7.33
C ILE A 33 -10.28 -6.41 6.90
N SER A 34 -11.43 -6.72 6.29
CA SER A 34 -12.44 -5.75 5.88
C SER A 34 -13.15 -5.03 7.04
N ILE A 35 -13.13 -5.60 8.25
CA ILE A 35 -13.71 -5.00 9.47
C ILE A 35 -12.80 -3.90 10.01
N HIS A 36 -11.49 -3.95 9.72
CA HIS A 36 -10.57 -2.90 10.14
C HIS A 36 -10.91 -1.59 9.46
N ARG A 37 -11.01 -0.53 10.27
CA ARG A 37 -11.29 0.81 9.78
C ARG A 37 -10.05 1.41 9.10
N PRO A 38 -10.21 2.36 8.17
CA PRO A 38 -9.08 2.96 7.45
C PRO A 38 -8.00 3.57 8.37
N GLU A 39 -8.35 4.00 9.58
CA GLU A 39 -7.42 4.56 10.56
C GLU A 39 -6.41 3.52 11.07
N GLU A 40 -6.72 2.22 11.03
CA GLU A 40 -5.75 1.16 11.32
C GLU A 40 -4.71 1.07 10.20
N ALA A 41 -5.14 1.13 8.93
CA ALA A 41 -4.24 1.16 7.79
C ALA A 41 -3.32 2.39 7.83
N TYR A 42 -3.87 3.55 8.18
CA TYR A 42 -3.10 4.77 8.40
C TYR A 42 -2.04 4.58 9.49
N ARG A 43 -2.43 4.05 10.66
CA ARG A 43 -1.50 3.84 11.78
C ARG A 43 -0.38 2.86 11.43
N LEU A 44 -0.69 1.75 10.74
CA LEU A 44 0.32 0.79 10.29
C LEU A 44 1.28 1.43 9.28
N ALA A 45 0.76 2.17 8.29
CA ALA A 45 1.59 2.88 7.32
C ALA A 45 2.54 3.88 8.01
N ARG A 46 2.06 4.62 9.03
CA ARG A 46 2.90 5.54 9.80
C ARG A 46 3.94 4.84 10.67
N LYS A 47 3.72 3.61 11.12
CA LYS A 47 4.70 2.83 11.89
C LYS A 47 5.90 2.37 11.05
N VAL A 48 5.65 2.06 9.77
CA VAL A 48 6.72 1.62 8.85
C VAL A 48 7.45 2.79 8.19
N ASP A 49 6.87 3.99 8.20
CA ASP A 49 7.51 5.19 7.67
C ASP A 49 8.78 5.54 8.45
N SER A 50 9.93 5.60 7.75
CA SER A 50 11.22 5.95 8.34
C SER A 50 12.13 6.57 7.29
N GLU A 51 13.15 7.33 7.70
CA GLU A 51 14.10 7.95 6.76
C GLU A 51 14.84 6.96 5.85
N GLU A 52 14.82 5.66 6.18
CA GLU A 52 15.48 4.61 5.39
C GLU A 52 14.68 4.12 4.19
N ASN A 53 13.39 4.47 4.07
CA ASN A 53 12.56 4.06 2.92
C ASN A 53 12.18 5.24 2.02
N ASP A 54 12.17 4.95 0.71
CA ASP A 54 11.77 5.90 -0.33
C ASP A 54 10.25 5.91 -0.58
N GLY A 55 9.53 4.95 -0.03
CA GLY A 55 8.09 4.77 -0.24
C GLY A 55 7.49 3.67 0.62
N ILE A 56 6.16 3.61 0.63
CA ILE A 56 5.39 2.65 1.43
C ILE A 56 4.48 1.85 0.50
N PHE A 57 4.50 0.53 0.65
CA PHE A 57 3.54 -0.35 0.00
C PHE A 57 2.55 -0.90 1.03
N ILE A 58 1.25 -0.71 0.79
CA ILE A 58 0.19 -1.30 1.62
C ILE A 58 -0.47 -2.43 0.83
N SER A 59 -0.17 -3.66 1.26
CA SER A 59 -0.71 -4.86 0.64
C SER A 59 -2.16 -5.15 1.05
N CYS A 60 -2.77 -6.07 0.30
CA CYS A 60 -4.13 -6.61 0.41
C CYS A 60 -5.19 -5.76 -0.28
N THR A 61 -6.00 -6.42 -1.13
CA THR A 61 -7.15 -5.81 -1.79
C THR A 61 -8.38 -5.70 -0.88
N ASN A 62 -8.43 -6.46 0.21
CA ASN A 62 -9.52 -6.46 1.19
C ASN A 62 -9.31 -5.47 2.35
N PHE A 63 -8.22 -4.70 2.33
CA PHE A 63 -7.89 -3.72 3.37
C PHE A 63 -8.22 -2.30 2.91
N ARG A 64 -9.03 -1.60 3.70
CA ARG A 64 -9.56 -0.27 3.34
C ARG A 64 -8.47 0.79 3.42
N THR A 65 -7.88 1.08 2.28
CA THR A 65 -6.74 1.99 2.15
C THR A 65 -7.05 3.21 1.27
N LEU A 66 -8.02 3.13 0.36
CA LEU A 66 -8.27 4.20 -0.61
C LEU A 66 -8.61 5.54 0.05
N GLU A 67 -9.29 5.49 1.19
CA GLU A 67 -9.68 6.66 1.98
C GLU A 67 -8.49 7.35 2.65
N ILE A 68 -7.39 6.64 2.86
CA ILE A 68 -6.23 7.14 3.63
C ILE A 68 -5.00 7.46 2.77
N ILE A 69 -4.93 6.99 1.52
CA ILE A 69 -3.72 7.12 0.69
C ILE A 69 -3.39 8.60 0.41
N GLU A 70 -4.39 9.43 0.13
CA GLU A 70 -4.15 10.84 -0.19
C GLU A 70 -3.74 11.66 1.04
N ILE A 71 -4.30 11.32 2.21
CA ILE A 71 -4.07 12.05 3.47
C ILE A 71 -2.83 11.55 4.22
N LEU A 72 -2.21 10.46 3.78
CA LEU A 72 -0.96 9.97 4.33
C LEU A 72 0.17 10.93 3.97
N ASP A 73 0.39 11.90 4.86
CA ASP A 73 1.43 12.92 4.70
C ASP A 73 2.79 12.39 5.20
N THR A 74 3.39 11.50 4.40
CA THR A 74 4.73 10.95 4.63
C THR A 74 5.79 11.68 3.80
N GLY A 75 5.38 12.61 2.92
CA GLY A 75 6.23 13.19 1.89
C GLY A 75 6.61 12.23 0.75
N LYS A 76 6.37 10.92 0.91
CA LYS A 76 6.82 9.84 0.03
C LYS A 76 5.66 9.22 -0.77
N PRO A 77 5.93 8.53 -1.89
CA PRO A 77 4.91 7.74 -2.57
C PRO A 77 4.37 6.61 -1.66
N VAL A 78 3.04 6.53 -1.59
CA VAL A 78 2.32 5.40 -1.00
C VAL A 78 1.58 4.68 -2.12
N VAL A 79 1.83 3.38 -2.25
CA VAL A 79 1.22 2.50 -3.24
C VAL A 79 0.41 1.42 -2.54
N THR A 80 -0.79 1.10 -3.03
CA THR A 80 -1.60 0.00 -2.48
C THR A 80 -1.98 -1.00 -3.56
N SER A 81 -2.27 -2.26 -3.18
CA SER A 81 -2.69 -3.29 -4.14
C SER A 81 -3.91 -2.85 -4.96
N ASN A 82 -4.92 -2.24 -4.33
CA ASN A 82 -6.11 -1.75 -5.02
C ASN A 82 -5.78 -0.62 -6.00
N GLN A 83 -5.06 0.41 -5.54
CA GLN A 83 -4.68 1.56 -6.36
C GLN A 83 -3.81 1.14 -7.57
N ALA A 84 -2.81 0.28 -7.34
CA ALA A 84 -1.94 -0.23 -8.41
C ALA A 84 -2.71 -1.08 -9.43
N THR A 85 -3.66 -1.89 -8.96
CA THR A 85 -4.53 -2.69 -9.85
C THR A 85 -5.39 -1.79 -10.73
N PHE A 86 -6.06 -0.78 -10.16
CA PHE A 86 -6.85 0.18 -10.94
C PHE A 86 -5.99 0.96 -11.93
N TRP A 87 -4.83 1.45 -11.49
CA TRP A 87 -3.89 2.15 -12.36
C TRP A 87 -3.50 1.29 -13.56
N LYS A 88 -3.11 0.04 -13.32
CA LYS A 88 -2.72 -0.89 -14.39
C LYS A 88 -3.89 -1.19 -15.33
N ALA A 89 -5.08 -1.47 -14.80
CA ALA A 89 -6.27 -1.77 -15.60
C ALA A 89 -6.65 -0.59 -16.52
N LEU A 90 -6.66 0.64 -16.00
CA LEU A 90 -6.94 1.84 -16.79
C LEU A 90 -5.90 2.04 -17.91
N ARG A 91 -4.61 1.85 -17.60
CA ARG A 91 -3.54 1.99 -18.60
C ARG A 91 -3.62 0.92 -19.69
N MET A 92 -4.05 -0.29 -19.36
CA MET A 92 -4.24 -1.37 -20.34
C MET A 92 -5.35 -1.06 -21.36
N ILE A 93 -6.38 -0.32 -20.98
CA ILE A 93 -7.46 0.09 -21.89
C ILE A 93 -7.23 1.48 -22.51
N GLY A 94 -6.01 2.02 -22.41
CA GLY A 94 -5.64 3.31 -23.00
C GLY A 94 -6.12 4.54 -22.24
N VAL A 95 -6.75 4.37 -21.07
CA VAL A 95 -7.18 5.50 -20.24
C VAL A 95 -5.98 6.06 -19.48
N ARG A 96 -5.66 7.34 -19.75
CA ARG A 96 -4.56 8.11 -19.15
C ARG A 96 -4.99 9.27 -18.26
N ALA A 97 -6.25 9.27 -17.82
CA ALA A 97 -6.79 10.31 -16.95
C ALA A 97 -6.01 10.38 -15.61
N LYS A 98 -5.80 11.60 -15.13
CA LYS A 98 -5.27 11.88 -13.79
C LYS A 98 -6.42 11.90 -12.80
N ILE A 99 -6.38 11.03 -11.80
CA ILE A 99 -7.46 10.88 -10.82
C ILE A 99 -6.99 11.41 -9.47
N GLN A 100 -7.67 12.45 -8.99
CA GLN A 100 -7.38 13.10 -7.70
C GLN A 100 -7.98 12.30 -6.53
N GLY A 101 -7.41 12.45 -5.34
CA GLY A 101 -7.95 11.87 -4.10
C GLY A 101 -7.60 10.40 -3.85
N PHE A 102 -6.85 9.76 -4.76
CA PHE A 102 -6.44 8.36 -4.65
C PHE A 102 -4.93 8.19 -4.73
N GLY A 103 -4.16 9.18 -4.28
CA GLY A 103 -2.70 9.13 -4.19
C GLY A 103 -1.94 9.45 -5.48
N ARG A 104 -0.62 9.61 -5.32
CA ARG A 104 0.32 10.00 -6.40
C ARG A 104 0.28 9.07 -7.61
N LEU A 105 0.11 7.76 -7.42
CA LEU A 105 0.12 6.80 -8.53
C LEU A 105 -0.98 7.08 -9.56
N LEU A 106 -2.21 7.36 -9.12
CA LEU A 106 -3.33 7.65 -10.04
C LEU A 106 -3.38 9.11 -10.51
N ARG A 107 -2.73 10.00 -9.78
CA ARG A 107 -2.70 11.44 -10.10
C ARG A 107 -1.58 11.82 -11.06
N ASP A 108 -0.39 11.27 -10.84
CA ASP A 108 0.86 11.76 -11.44
C ASP A 108 1.41 10.83 -12.55
N TYR A 109 1.00 9.55 -12.56
CA TYR A 109 1.49 8.50 -13.48
C TYR A 109 0.34 7.86 -14.25
#